data_AF-A0A392TQF9-F1
#
_entry.id   AF-A0A392TQF9-F1
#
_cell.length_a   1.000
_cell.length_b   1.000
_cell.length_c   1.000
_cell.angle_alpha   90.00
_cell.angle_beta   90.00
_cell.angle_gamma   90.00
#
_symmetry.space_group_name_H-M   'P 1'
#
loop_
_entity.id
_entity.type
_entity.pdbx_description
1 polymer ?
#
loop_
_entity_poly.entity_id
_entity_poly.type
_entity_poly.pdbx_seq_one_letter_code
_entity_poly.pdbx_strand_id
1 'polypeptide(L)'
;HYNTVEAEGDKCVKFESGLRPDIKQLLGFSEIRDFPTLTTKARICDEDGKAKSSYYKAMNDKKGKGPDRGKPYDIVERGNGSGRKKQ
;
A
#
# COMPACT_ATOMS: atom_id res chain seq x y z
N HIS A 1 -40.73 -13.43 -17.66
CA HIS A 1 -39.49 -12.73 -18.06
C HIS A 1 -38.74 -12.46 -16.76
N TYR A 2 -37.80 -13.33 -16.40
CA TYR A 2 -37.08 -13.25 -15.13
C TYR A 2 -35.60 -12.96 -15.40
N ASN A 3 -34.97 -12.20 -14.50
CA ASN A 3 -33.54 -12.24 -14.20
C ASN A 3 -32.52 -11.51 -15.06
N THR A 4 -32.74 -10.25 -15.40
CA THR A 4 -31.60 -9.37 -15.74
C THR A 4 -30.87 -8.86 -14.49
N VAL A 5 -31.62 -8.36 -13.50
CA VAL A 5 -31.04 -7.75 -12.27
C VAL A 5 -30.38 -8.78 -11.35
N GLU A 6 -30.97 -9.97 -11.18
CA GLU A 6 -30.34 -11.04 -10.38
C GLU A 6 -29.07 -11.57 -11.07
N ALA A 7 -29.10 -11.77 -12.39
CA ALA A 7 -27.94 -12.22 -13.15
C ALA A 7 -26.78 -11.21 -13.14
N GLU A 8 -27.07 -9.90 -13.15
CA GLU A 8 -26.03 -8.88 -12.97
C GLU A 8 -25.48 -8.83 -11.55
N GLY A 9 -26.33 -9.06 -10.55
CA GLY A 9 -25.91 -9.20 -9.16
C GLY A 9 -24.86 -10.31 -8.98
N ASP A 10 -25.15 -11.51 -9.49
CA ASP A 10 -24.22 -12.64 -9.46
C ASP A 10 -22.90 -12.32 -10.17
N LYS A 11 -22.98 -11.58 -11.28
CA LYS A 11 -21.81 -11.13 -12.04
C LYS A 11 -20.94 -10.17 -11.22
N CYS A 12 -21.56 -9.25 -10.48
CA CYS A 12 -20.87 -8.33 -9.57
C CYS A 12 -20.19 -9.10 -8.44
N VAL A 13 -20.90 -10.03 -7.78
CA VAL A 13 -20.35 -10.86 -6.70
C VAL A 13 -19.14 -11.67 -7.17
N LYS A 14 -19.22 -12.28 -8.36
CA LYS A 14 -18.10 -13.02 -8.95
C LYS A 14 -16.90 -12.12 -9.21
N PHE A 15 -17.12 -10.91 -9.72
CA PHE A 15 -16.04 -9.96 -9.97
C PHE A 15 -15.39 -9.48 -8.65
N GLU A 16 -16.19 -9.10 -7.67
CA GLU A 16 -15.72 -8.68 -6.34
C GLU A 16 -14.90 -9.76 -5.63
N SER A 17 -15.20 -11.04 -5.87
CA SER A 17 -14.43 -12.15 -5.31
C SER A 17 -12.98 -12.20 -5.81
N GLY A 18 -12.72 -11.67 -7.02
CA GLY A 18 -11.38 -11.60 -7.61
C GLY A 18 -10.64 -10.27 -7.39
N LEU A 19 -11.28 -9.30 -6.73
CA LEU A 19 -10.64 -8.02 -6.45
C LEU A 19 -9.62 -8.13 -5.31
N ARG A 20 -8.59 -7.27 -5.38
CA ARG A 20 -7.64 -7.13 -4.29
C ARG A 20 -8.37 -6.65 -3.01
N PRO A 21 -7.98 -7.11 -1.80
CA PRO A 21 -8.72 -6.82 -0.56
C PRO A 21 -8.90 -5.32 -0.26
N ASP A 22 -7.91 -4.49 -0.58
CA ASP A 22 -7.94 -3.04 -0.42
C ASP A 22 -9.01 -2.38 -1.30
N ILE A 23 -9.10 -2.79 -2.57
CA ILE A 23 -10.12 -2.33 -3.51
C ILE A 23 -11.49 -2.86 -3.09
N LYS A 24 -11.57 -4.15 -2.72
CA LYS A 24 -12.80 -4.80 -2.29
C LYS A 24 -13.40 -4.12 -1.06
N GLN A 25 -12.57 -3.76 -0.08
CA GLN A 25 -13.03 -3.05 1.12
C GLN A 25 -13.59 -1.67 0.77
N LEU A 26 -12.95 -0.93 -0.15
CA LEU A 26 -13.42 0.39 -0.56
C LEU A 26 -14.75 0.33 -1.32
N LEU A 27 -14.94 -0.70 -2.15
CA LEU A 27 -16.18 -0.91 -2.91
C LEU A 27 -17.29 -1.58 -2.10
N GLY A 28 -16.94 -2.39 -1.10
CA GLY A 28 -17.90 -3.15 -0.29
C GLY A 28 -18.89 -2.28 0.50
N PHE A 29 -18.58 -1.01 0.72
CA PHE A 29 -19.50 -0.04 1.32
C PHE A 29 -20.51 0.56 0.32
N SER A 30 -20.25 0.44 -0.99
CA SER A 30 -21.04 1.12 -2.02
C SER A 30 -22.22 0.30 -2.57
N GLU A 31 -22.39 -0.96 -2.11
CA GLU A 31 -23.43 -1.93 -2.51
C GLU A 31 -23.85 -1.83 -3.99
N ILE A 32 -22.87 -1.91 -4.90
CA ILE A 32 -23.08 -1.67 -6.34
C ILE A 32 -23.57 -2.96 -7.00
N ARG A 33 -24.75 -2.89 -7.62
CA ARG A 33 -25.37 -4.03 -8.34
C ARG A 33 -25.26 -3.92 -9.87
N ASP A 34 -24.79 -2.78 -10.37
CA ASP A 34 -24.55 -2.51 -11.80
C ASP A 34 -23.09 -2.85 -12.16
N PHE A 35 -22.93 -3.81 -13.06
CA PHE A 35 -21.61 -4.35 -13.41
C PHE A 35 -20.69 -3.33 -14.12
N PRO A 36 -21.15 -2.54 -15.11
CA PRO A 36 -20.36 -1.47 -15.71
C PRO A 36 -19.84 -0.44 -14.69
N THR A 37 -20.68 -0.04 -13.73
CA THR A 37 -20.35 0.91 -12.68
C THR A 37 -19.33 0.32 -11.71
N LEU A 38 -19.53 -0.92 -11.27
CA LEU A 38 -18.60 -1.63 -10.40
C LEU A 38 -17.20 -1.72 -11.04
N THR A 39 -17.15 -2.13 -12.31
CA THR A 39 -15.88 -2.27 -13.06
C THR A 39 -15.15 -0.92 -13.18
N THR A 40 -15.89 0.15 -13.49
CA THR A 40 -15.33 1.50 -13.62
C THR A 40 -14.78 1.99 -12.29
N LYS A 41 -15.52 1.85 -11.18
CA LYS A 41 -15.05 2.27 -9.86
C LYS A 41 -13.86 1.43 -9.38
N ALA A 42 -13.88 0.11 -9.60
CA ALA A 42 -12.77 -0.77 -9.26
C ALA A 42 -11.47 -0.35 -9.96
N ARG A 43 -11.56 0.00 -11.24
CA ARG A 43 -10.42 0.53 -12.00
C ARG A 43 -9.89 1.85 -11.40
N ILE A 44 -10.76 2.81 -11.13
CA ILE A 44 -10.37 4.10 -10.52
C ILE A 44 -9.67 3.87 -9.17
N CYS A 45 -10.21 3.00 -8.33
CA CYS A 45 -9.63 2.69 -7.02
C CYS A 45 -8.24 2.02 -7.11
N ASP A 46 -8.03 1.17 -8.11
CA ASP A 46 -6.71 0.56 -8.35
C ASP A 46 -5.67 1.60 -8.78
N GLU A 47 -6.05 2.52 -9.67
CA GLU A 47 -5.20 3.62 -10.12
C GLU A 47 -4.87 4.58 -8.96
N ASP A 48 -5.86 4.97 -8.15
CA ASP A 48 -5.69 5.82 -6.97
C ASP A 48 -4.80 5.15 -5.91
N GLY A 49 -4.97 3.83 -5.68
CA GLY A 49 -4.13 3.05 -4.78
C GLY A 49 -2.67 3.05 -5.21
N LYS A 50 -2.41 2.89 -6.52
CA LYS A 50 -1.06 2.98 -7.10
C LYS A 50 -0.47 4.38 -6.98
N ALA A 51 -1.24 5.41 -7.28
CA ALA A 51 -0.80 6.80 -7.15
C ALA A 51 -0.41 7.13 -5.70
N LYS A 52 -1.25 6.75 -4.74
CA LYS A 52 -0.98 6.91 -3.31
C LYS A 52 0.30 6.18 -2.89
N SER A 53 0.45 4.91 -3.28
CA SER A 53 1.66 4.13 -2.97
C SER A 53 2.93 4.77 -3.57
N SER A 54 2.86 5.23 -4.82
CA SER A 54 3.97 5.92 -5.49
C SER A 54 4.40 7.19 -4.75
N TYR A 55 3.42 8.01 -4.35
CA TYR A 55 3.67 9.25 -3.60
C TYR A 55 4.41 9.00 -2.27
N TYR A 56 3.89 8.08 -1.44
CA TYR A 56 4.53 7.80 -0.15
C TYR A 56 5.89 7.12 -0.30
N LYS A 57 6.08 6.27 -1.32
CA LYS A 57 7.40 5.70 -1.64
C LYS A 57 8.41 6.80 -1.96
N ALA A 58 8.07 7.71 -2.88
CA ALA A 58 8.95 8.83 -3.24
C ALA A 58 9.25 9.77 -2.06
N MET A 59 8.26 9.99 -1.19
CA MET A 59 8.46 10.77 0.04
C MET A 59 9.40 10.07 1.03
N ASN A 60 9.25 8.75 1.22
CA ASN A 60 10.11 7.97 2.11
C ASN A 60 11.53 7.80 1.58
N ASP A 61 11.71 7.66 0.27
CA ASP A 61 13.03 7.54 -0.36
C ASP A 61 13.86 8.82 -0.16
N LYS A 62 13.23 10.00 -0.21
CA LYS A 62 13.88 11.29 0.10
C LYS A 62 14.22 11.43 1.59
N LYS A 63 13.41 10.84 2.47
CA LYS A 63 13.64 10.85 3.93
C LYS A 63 14.66 9.80 4.39
N GLY A 64 14.80 8.70 3.66
CA GLY A 64 15.74 7.60 3.94
C GLY A 64 17.18 7.85 3.51
N LYS A 65 17.43 8.94 2.75
CA LYS A 65 18.77 9.36 2.31
C LYS A 65 19.23 10.62 3.04
N GLY A 66 19.15 10.63 4.37
CA GLY A 66 20.02 11.52 5.13
C GLY A 66 21.45 10.99 5.04
N PRO A 67 22.47 11.77 4.61
CA PRO A 67 23.88 11.36 4.63
C PRO A 67 24.46 11.29 6.06
N ASP A 68 23.62 11.15 7.07
CA ASP A 68 24.03 11.17 8.47
C ASP A 68 22.94 10.52 9.34
N ARG A 69 22.87 9.19 9.32
CA ARG A 69 22.63 8.46 10.58
C ARG A 69 23.97 8.31 11.32
N GLY A 70 24.80 9.36 11.29
CA GLY A 70 25.81 9.56 12.31
C GLY A 70 25.09 9.50 13.64
N LYS A 71 25.55 8.60 14.50
CA LYS A 71 25.13 8.61 15.89
C LYS A 71 25.45 10.01 16.42
N PRO A 72 24.48 10.82 16.86
CA PRO A 72 24.76 12.19 17.27
C PRO A 72 25.59 12.29 18.56
N TYR A 73 25.93 11.14 19.17
CA TYR A 73 26.82 11.07 20.33
C TYR A 73 27.63 9.76 20.32
N ASP A 74 28.49 9.54 19.32
CA ASP A 74 29.74 8.84 19.63
C ASP A 74 30.65 9.90 20.28
N ILE A 75 30.46 10.11 21.58
CA ILE A 75 31.38 10.88 22.40
C ILE A 75 32.73 10.17 22.26
N VAL A 76 33.64 10.83 21.55
CA VAL A 76 35.07 10.55 21.58
C VAL A 76 35.56 10.78 23.00
N GLU A 77 35.43 9.76 23.84
CA GLU A 77 36.23 9.66 25.05
C GLU A 77 37.66 9.34 24.61
N ARG A 78 38.43 10.42 24.47
CA ARG A 78 39.89 10.45 24.49
C ARG A 78 40.36 9.79 25.80
N GLY A 79 40.43 8.47 25.82
CA GLY A 79 40.92 7.67 26.93
C GLY A 79 41.92 6.63 26.44
N ASN A 80 43.21 6.86 26.71
CA ASN A 80 44.30 5.92 26.46
C ASN A 80 44.00 4.53 27.06
N GLY A 81 43.78 3.53 26.22
CA GLY A 81 43.66 2.13 26.61
C GLY A 81 44.57 1.25 25.75
N SER A 82 45.88 1.37 25.94
CA SER A 82 46.82 0.41 25.38
C SER A 82 46.63 -0.95 26.07
N GLY A 83 46.27 -1.98 25.29
CA GLY A 83 45.99 -3.30 25.83
C GLY A 83 45.92 -4.40 24.77
N ARG A 84 47.06 -4.68 24.13
CA ARG A 84 47.28 -5.89 23.31
C ARG A 84 46.89 -7.16 24.10
N LYS A 85 46.06 -8.03 23.50
CA LYS A 85 46.33 -9.47 23.48
C LYS A 85 45.53 -10.17 22.37
N LYS A 86 46.23 -10.55 21.30
CA LYS A 86 45.85 -11.67 20.42
C LYS A 86 46.25 -12.97 21.11
N GLN A 87 45.39 -13.99 21.02
CA GLN A 87 45.81 -15.39 21.01
C GLN A 87 45.95 -15.83 19.55
#